data_AF-A0ABD0MU81-F1
#
_entry.id   AF-A0ABD0MU81-F1
#
_cell.length_a   1.000
_cell.length_b   1.000
_cell.length_c   1.000
_cell.angle_alpha   90.00
_cell.angle_beta   90.00
_cell.angle_gamma   90.00
#
_symmetry.space_group_name_H-M   'P 1'
#
loop_
_entity.id
_entity.type
_entity.pdbx_description
1 polymer ?
#
loop_
_entity_poly.entity_id
_entity_poly.type
_entity_poly.pdbx_seq_one_letter_code
_entity_poly.pdbx_strand_id
1 'polypeptide(L)' 'MCPTIILDKHSEQVKMVVGGSGGTNITTATAQVILNYLFFDYDLQKAVVEPRVQIYKNDTNVEDCFDV' A
#
# COMPACT_ATOMS: atom_id res chain seq x y z
N MET A 1 -12.14 1.15 6.47
CA MET A 1 -11.94 -0.03 5.58
C MET A 1 -11.94 0.48 4.14
N CYS A 2 -10.98 0.06 3.31
CA CYS A 2 -10.83 0.51 1.91
C CYS A 2 -10.40 -0.68 1.01
N PRO A 3 -11.32 -1.59 0.67
CA PRO A 3 -11.04 -2.63 -0.32
C PRO A 3 -10.95 -1.99 -1.71
N THR A 4 -9.99 -2.40 -2.53
CA THR A 4 -9.71 -1.78 -3.83
C THR A 4 -9.37 -2.85 -4.87
N ILE A 5 -9.94 -2.70 -6.07
CA ILE A 5 -9.62 -3.50 -7.25
C ILE A 5 -9.12 -2.53 -8.31
N ILE A 6 -7.96 -2.81 -8.89
CA ILE A 6 -7.36 -2.03 -9.98
C ILE A 6 -7.45 -2.85 -11.26
N LEU A 7 -8.05 -2.24 -12.28
CA LEU A 7 -8.15 -2.82 -13.61
C LEU A 7 -7.12 -2.16 -14.52
N ASP A 8 -6.52 -2.96 -15.41
CA ASP A 8 -5.74 -2.41 -16.51
C ASP A 8 -6.67 -1.64 -17.47
N LYS A 9 -6.26 -0.43 -17.86
CA LYS A 9 -7.11 0.47 -18.65
C LYS A 9 -7.44 -0.07 -20.04
N HIS A 10 -6.55 -0.87 -20.63
CA HIS A 10 -6.67 -1.31 -22.02
C HIS A 10 -7.31 -2.69 -22.14
N SER A 11 -6.87 -3.62 -21.31
CA SER A 11 -7.35 -5.00 -21.33
C SER A 11 -8.58 -5.22 -20.44
N GLU A 12 -8.90 -4.27 -19.55
CA GLU A 12 -9.94 -4.37 -18.52
C GLU A 12 -9.73 -5.54 -17.54
N GLN A 13 -8.59 -6.22 -17.62
CA GLN A 13 -8.25 -7.33 -16.75
C GLN A 13 -7.85 -6.81 -15.37
N VAL A 14 -8.12 -7.64 -14.35
CA VAL A 14 -7.70 -7.35 -12.98
C VAL A 14 -6.17 -7.33 -12.92
N LYS A 15 -5.63 -6.17 -12.54
CA LYS A 15 -4.20 -5.97 -12.32
C LYS A 15 -3.81 -6.17 -10.86
N MET A 16 -4.71 -5.82 -9.94
CA MET A 16 -4.47 -5.91 -8.51
C MET A 16 -5.78 -5.98 -7.71
N VAL A 17 -5.80 -6.76 -6.65
CA VAL A 17 -6.85 -6.73 -5.60
C VAL A 17 -6.13 -6.51 -4.28
N VAL A 18 -6.49 -5.45 -3.57
CA VAL A 18 -5.76 -5.01 -2.38
C VAL A 18 -6.69 -4.41 -1.34
N GLY A 19 -6.31 -4.55 -0.08
CA GLY A 19 -6.98 -3.99 1.08
C GLY A 19 -6.23 -4.38 2.34
N GLY A 20 -6.72 -3.95 3.49
CA GLY A 20 -6.09 -4.25 4.77
C GLY A 20 -6.98 -4.00 5.97
N SER A 21 -6.45 -4.35 7.14
CA SER A 21 -7.01 -4.07 8.47
C SER A 21 -6.06 -3.13 9.23
N GLY A 22 -6.48 -2.60 10.39
CA GLY A 22 -5.63 -1.70 11.20
C GLY A 22 -6.19 -0.28 11.42
N GLY A 23 -7.52 -0.12 11.42
CA GLY A 23 -8.16 1.14 11.80
C GLY A 23 -7.84 2.29 10.85
N THR A 24 -7.32 3.39 11.38
CA THR A 24 -6.98 4.60 10.59
C THR A 24 -5.81 4.38 9.63
N ASN A 25 -4.96 3.39 9.87
CA ASN A 25 -3.83 3.05 9.00
C ASN A 25 -4.26 2.39 7.68
N ILE A 26 -5.51 1.94 7.55
CA ILE A 26 -5.95 1.15 6.39
C ILE A 26 -5.70 1.91 5.08
N THR A 27 -6.07 3.19 5.03
CA THR A 27 -6.05 3.97 3.78
C THR A 27 -4.63 4.21 3.29
N THR A 28 -3.73 4.60 4.19
CA THR A 28 -2.31 4.87 3.94
C THR A 28 -1.54 3.57 3.66
N ALA A 29 -1.84 2.47 4.36
CA ALA A 29 -1.23 1.18 4.08
C ALA A 29 -1.64 0.65 2.70
N THR A 30 -2.94 0.68 2.35
CA THR A 30 -3.40 0.29 1.01
C THR A 30 -2.72 1.14 -0.08
N ALA A 31 -2.61 2.46 0.11
CA ALA A 31 -1.94 3.34 -0.84
C ALA A 31 -0.45 2.98 -1.03
N GLN A 32 0.27 2.69 0.06
CA GLN A 32 1.68 2.30 0.00
C GLN A 32 1.89 0.97 -0.75
N VAL A 33 1.06 -0.04 -0.53
CA VAL A 33 1.18 -1.31 -1.28
C VAL A 33 0.95 -1.10 -2.78
N ILE A 34 -0.02 -0.24 -3.15
CA ILE A 34 -0.27 0.12 -4.55
C ILE A 34 0.94 0.86 -5.15
N LEU A 35 1.52 1.82 -4.42
CA LEU A 35 2.71 2.56 -4.86
C LEU A 35 3.91 1.64 -5.05
N ASN A 36 4.18 0.78 -4.07
CA ASN A 36 5.29 -0.17 -4.11
C ASN A 36 5.20 -1.08 -5.35
N TYR A 37 4.02 -1.63 -5.61
CA TYR A 37 3.81 -2.54 -6.74
C TYR A 37 3.78 -1.83 -8.10
N LEU A 38 3.04 -0.72 -8.23
CA LEU A 38 2.81 -0.09 -9.53
C LEU A 38 3.87 0.94 -9.94
N PHE A 39 4.55 1.57 -8.97
CA PHE A 39 5.47 2.68 -9.24
C PHE A 39 6.93 2.38 -8.87
N PHE A 40 7.17 1.52 -7.88
CA PHE A 40 8.53 1.16 -7.46
C PHE A 40 8.97 -0.22 -7.97
N ASP A 41 8.14 -0.85 -8.80
CA ASP A 41 8.43 -2.12 -9.47
C ASP A 41 8.77 -3.26 -8.49
N TYR A 42 8.20 -3.20 -7.28
CA TYR A 42 8.34 -4.27 -6.31
C TYR A 42 7.42 -5.43 -6.71
N ASP A 43 7.87 -6.66 -6.48
CA ASP A 43 6.96 -7.80 -6.51
C ASP A 43 5.88 -7.66 -5.41
N LEU A 44 4.78 -8.40 -5.56
CA LEU A 44 3.64 -8.29 -4.65
C LEU A 44 4.02 -8.65 -3.20
N GLN A 45 4.89 -9.64 -3.00
CA GLN A 45 5.28 -10.08 -1.66
C GLN A 45 6.07 -8.97 -0.96
N LYS A 46 7.07 -8.41 -1.65
CA LYS A 46 7.85 -7.27 -1.19
C LYS A 46 6.95 -6.07 -0.92
N ALA A 47 6.07 -5.71 -1.86
CA ALA A 47 5.16 -4.57 -1.72
C ALA A 47 4.27 -4.64 -0.47
N VAL A 48 3.89 -5.85 -0.04
CA VAL A 48 3.06 -6.07 1.15
C VAL A 48 3.88 -6.04 2.44
N VAL A 49 5.11 -6.58 2.44
CA VAL A 49 5.94 -6.68 3.67
C VAL A 49 6.83 -5.45 3.91
N GLU A 50 6.96 -4.57 2.92
CA GLU A 50 7.76 -3.36 3.03
C GLU A 50 7.31 -2.53 4.26
N PRO A 51 8.27 -2.08 5.12
CA PRO A 51 7.96 -1.24 6.26
C PRO A 51 7.17 0.01 5.86
N ARG A 52 6.16 0.37 6.65
CA ARG A 52 5.22 1.43 6.32
C ARG A 52 5.42 2.70 7.13
N VAL A 53 5.03 3.81 6.54
CA VAL A 53 4.91 5.12 7.19
C VAL A 53 3.45 5.50 7.36
N GLN A 54 3.11 6.09 8.51
CA GLN A 54 1.76 6.49 8.89
C GLN A 54 1.78 7.93 9.39
N ILE A 55 1.16 8.84 8.62
CA ILE A 55 1.13 10.25 8.95
C ILE A 55 -0.16 10.56 9.73
N TYR A 56 0.02 11.02 10.95
CA TYR A 56 -1.00 11.58 11.82
C TYR A 56 -0.78 13.09 11.95
N LYS A 57 -1.81 13.83 12.37
CA LYS A 57 -1.86 15.31 12.38
C LYS A 57 -0.50 16.01 12.44
N ASN A 58 0.29 15.75 13.48
CA ASN A 58 1.61 16.34 13.67
C ASN A 58 2.72 15.29 13.93
N ASP A 59 2.42 14.00 13.79
CA ASP A 59 3.35 12.91 14.10
C ASP A 59 3.45 11.95 12.92
N THR A 60 4.66 11.54 12.57
CA THR A 60 4.90 10.52 11.54
C THR A 60 5.42 9.26 12.23
N ASN A 61 4.62 8.21 12.21
CA ASN A 61 5.00 6.91 12.75
C ASN A 61 5.57 6.04 11.61
N VAL A 62 6.67 5.36 11.87
CA VAL A 62 7.28 4.40 10.93
C VAL A 62 7.38 3.03 11.59
N GLU A 63 7.23 1.96 10.81
CA GLU A 63 7.45 0.60 11.28
C GLU A 63 8.96 0.32 11.48
N ASP A 64 9.29 -0.73 12.24
CA ASP A 64 10.68 -1.15 12.43
C ASP A 64 11.35 -1.46 11.07
N CYS A 65 12.65 -1.20 10.98
CA CYS A 65 13.46 -1.37 9.77
C CYS A 65 13.06 -0.48 8.58
N PHE A 66 12.26 0.57 8.80
CA PHE A 66 12.06 1.62 7.79
C PHE A 66 13.40 2.32 7.49
N ASP A 67 13.71 2.49 6.21
CA ASP A 67 14.95 3.15 5.76
C ASP A 67 14.85 4.67 6.05
N VAL A 68 15.72 5.18 6.93
CA VAL A 68 15.77 6.58 7.41
C VAL A 68 17.10 7.25 7.10
#